data_AF-A0A455SIV3-F1
#
_entry.id   AF-A0A455SIV3-F1
#
_cell.length_a   1.000
_cell.length_b   1.000
_cell.length_c   1.000
_cell.angle_alpha   90.00
_cell.angle_beta   90.00
_cell.angle_gamma   90.00
#
_symmetry.space_group_name_H-M   'P 1'
#
loop_
_entity.id
_entity.type
_entity.pdbx_description
1 polymer ?
#
loop_
_entity_poly.entity_id
_entity_poly.type
_entity_poly.pdbx_seq_one_letter_code
_entity_poly.pdbx_strand_id
1 'polypeptide(L)'
;MLEKGQIRFQGTVSELTQQVQGKCWLWRTTLEQVQALRQKDTNLVASLSPVTDGNTDEVLARVTGPQPSPAATPVDPTLDDGYFALRGATAFHEEQHFSSR
;
A
#
# COMPACT_ATOMS: atom_id res chain seq x y z
N MET A 1 17.91 -0.04 -1.45
CA MET A 1 17.27 -0.23 -0.14
C MET A 1 17.95 -1.37 0.60
N LEU A 2 18.33 -1.14 1.85
CA LEU A 2 18.89 -2.16 2.74
C LEU A 2 17.86 -2.49 3.84
N GLU A 3 17.53 -3.76 4.02
CA GLU A 3 16.62 -4.24 5.07
C GLU A 3 17.25 -5.46 5.74
N LYS A 4 17.36 -5.47 7.07
CA LYS A 4 18.01 -6.54 7.87
C LYS A 4 19.42 -6.93 7.37
N GLY A 5 20.22 -5.96 6.94
CA GLY A 5 21.59 -6.21 6.45
C GLY A 5 21.68 -6.78 5.04
N GLN A 6 20.56 -6.95 4.33
CA GLN A 6 20.51 -7.42 2.94
C GLN A 6 20.07 -6.30 2.01
N ILE A 7 20.69 -6.21 0.83
CA ILE A 7 20.22 -5.33 -0.25
C ILE A 7 18.94 -5.97 -0.82
N ARG A 8 17.78 -5.34 -0.55
CA ARG A 8 16.47 -5.79 -1.07
C ARG A 8 16.11 -5.17 -2.41
N PHE A 9 16.73 -4.04 -2.74
CA PHE A 9 16.55 -3.37 -4.01
C PHE A 9 17.79 -2.53 -4.34
N GLN A 10 18.27 -2.65 -5.57
CA GLN A 10 19.32 -1.81 -6.13
C GLN A 10 18.83 -1.29 -7.47
N GLY A 11 18.58 0.02 -7.53
CA GLY A 11 17.98 0.70 -8.67
C GLY A 11 17.71 2.16 -8.32
N THR A 12 17.19 2.89 -9.30
CA THR A 12 16.79 4.29 -9.17
C THR A 12 15.43 4.43 -8.47
N VAL A 13 15.13 5.65 -8.02
CA VAL A 13 13.81 6.00 -7.48
C VAL A 13 12.71 5.77 -8.52
N SER A 14 12.98 6.07 -9.78
CA SER A 14 12.02 5.88 -10.87
C SER A 14 11.66 4.41 -11.07
N GLU A 15 12.65 3.51 -11.00
CA GLU A 15 12.41 2.07 -11.11
C GLU A 15 11.60 1.54 -9.92
N LEU A 16 11.74 2.15 -8.74
CA LEU A 16 10.98 1.78 -7.56
C LEU A 16 9.51 2.19 -7.66
N THR A 17 9.22 3.40 -8.10
CA THR A 17 7.85 3.88 -8.28
C THR A 17 7.15 3.20 -9.45
N GLN A 18 7.89 2.80 -10.48
CA GLN A 18 7.34 2.10 -11.64
C GLN A 18 6.69 0.75 -11.29
N GLN A 19 7.14 0.08 -10.22
CA GLN A 19 6.56 -1.20 -9.77
C GLN A 19 5.10 -1.10 -9.32
N VAL A 20 4.68 0.11 -8.91
CA VAL A 20 3.34 0.39 -8.38
C VAL A 20 2.54 1.33 -9.30
N GLN A 21 3.06 1.62 -10.50
CA GLN A 21 2.37 2.46 -11.48
C GLN A 21 0.97 1.90 -11.80
N GLY A 22 -0.04 2.77 -11.75
CA GLY A 22 -1.44 2.40 -12.01
C GLY A 22 -2.11 1.59 -10.90
N LYS A 23 -1.46 1.43 -9.73
CA LYS A 23 -1.99 0.68 -8.58
C LYS A 23 -2.15 1.53 -7.33
N CYS A 24 -1.98 2.85 -7.43
CA CYS A 24 -2.09 3.77 -6.30
C CYS A 24 -3.40 4.54 -6.34
N TRP A 25 -4.05 4.63 -5.18
CA TRP A 25 -5.38 5.18 -5.02
C TRP A 25 -5.44 6.11 -3.81
N LEU A 26 -6.16 7.22 -3.94
CA LEU A 26 -6.68 7.98 -2.80
C LEU A 26 -8.14 7.61 -2.58
N TRP A 27 -8.47 7.24 -1.35
CA TRP A 27 -9.80 6.78 -0.97
C TRP A 27 -10.28 7.50 0.28
N ARG A 28 -11.27 8.39 0.12
CA ARG A 28 -12.02 8.97 1.26
C ARG A 28 -12.99 7.92 1.79
N THR A 29 -12.86 7.59 3.05
CA THR A 29 -13.46 6.39 3.68
C THR A 29 -13.51 6.55 5.19
N THR A 30 -13.92 5.51 5.92
CA THR A 30 -13.84 5.47 7.39
C THR A 30 -12.71 4.57 7.88
N LEU A 31 -12.30 4.74 9.14
CA LEU A 31 -11.33 3.85 9.79
C LEU A 31 -11.79 2.38 9.81
N GLU A 32 -13.09 2.14 10.00
CA GLU A 32 -13.68 0.80 9.97
C GLU A 32 -13.48 0.13 8.59
N GLN A 33 -13.76 0.85 7.52
CA GLN A 33 -13.59 0.34 6.16
C GLN A 33 -12.12 0.09 5.81
N VAL A 34 -11.20 0.90 6.33
CA VAL A 34 -9.75 0.66 6.22
C VAL A 34 -9.34 -0.61 6.95
N GLN A 35 -9.88 -0.87 8.14
CA GLN A 35 -9.61 -2.10 8.88
C GLN A 35 -10.13 -3.33 8.13
N ALA A 36 -11.34 -3.26 7.57
CA ALA A 36 -11.90 -4.31 6.73
C ALA A 36 -11.07 -4.55 5.46
N LEU A 37 -10.47 -3.50 4.87
CA LEU A 37 -9.56 -3.64 3.72
C LEU A 37 -8.27 -4.38 4.10
N ARG A 38 -7.68 -4.05 5.26
CA ARG A 38 -6.44 -4.69 5.75
C ARG A 38 -6.62 -6.19 5.97
N GLN A 39 -7.78 -6.64 6.43
CA GLN A 39 -8.08 -8.06 6.63
C GLN A 39 -8.11 -8.89 5.34
N LYS A 40 -8.18 -8.24 4.16
CA LYS A 40 -8.22 -8.94 2.87
C LYS A 40 -6.82 -9.22 2.31
N ASP A 41 -5.77 -8.63 2.89
CA ASP A 41 -4.36 -8.76 2.48
C ASP A 41 -4.05 -8.48 0.99
N THR A 42 -5.01 -7.98 0.20
CA THR A 42 -4.80 -7.63 -1.22
C THR A 42 -4.28 -6.22 -1.43
N ASN A 43 -4.30 -5.39 -0.38
CA ASN A 43 -4.05 -3.95 -0.45
C ASN A 43 -3.15 -3.49 0.68
N LEU A 44 -2.21 -2.62 0.36
CA LEU A 44 -1.38 -1.93 1.33
C LEU A 44 -1.93 -0.53 1.57
N VAL A 45 -2.11 -0.17 2.85
CA VAL A 45 -2.51 1.18 3.24
C VAL A 45 -1.24 1.94 3.63
N ALA A 46 -0.76 2.81 2.73
CA ALA A 46 0.48 3.55 2.89
C ALA A 46 0.36 4.71 3.89
N SER A 47 -0.80 5.39 3.92
CA SER A 47 -1.05 6.46 4.88
C SER A 47 -2.54 6.68 5.12
N LEU A 48 -2.84 7.34 6.26
CA LEU A 48 -4.17 7.81 6.64
C LEU A 48 -4.05 9.26 7.08
N SER A 49 -4.93 10.12 6.59
CA SER A 49 -5.03 11.51 7.04
C SER A 49 -6.46 11.82 7.43
N PRO A 50 -6.71 12.50 8.55
CA PRO A 50 -8.06 12.89 8.94
C PRO A 50 -8.63 13.87 7.92
N VAL A 51 -9.93 13.75 7.65
CA VAL A 51 -10.63 14.70 6.82
C VAL A 51 -11.20 15.81 7.70
N THR A 52 -10.78 17.04 7.46
CA THR A 52 -11.12 18.19 8.32
C THR A 52 -12.41 18.91 7.91
N ASP A 53 -12.98 18.58 6.75
CA ASP A 53 -14.20 19.18 6.20
C ASP A 53 -15.45 18.27 6.30
N GLY A 54 -15.36 17.16 7.03
CA GLY A 54 -16.37 16.11 7.06
C GLY A 54 -16.72 15.58 8.45
N ASN A 55 -17.36 14.41 8.48
CA ASN A 55 -17.64 13.69 9.72
C ASN A 55 -16.34 13.31 10.43
N THR A 56 -16.38 13.27 11.77
CA THR A 56 -15.22 13.05 12.65
C THR A 56 -14.47 11.74 12.39
N ASP A 57 -15.11 10.76 11.74
CA ASP A 57 -14.58 9.41 11.49
C ASP A 57 -14.08 9.20 10.05
N GLU A 58 -14.12 10.25 9.22
CA GLU A 58 -13.64 10.18 7.84
C GLU A 58 -12.12 10.38 7.75
N VAL A 59 -11.52 9.54 6.91
CA VAL A 59 -10.10 9.55 6.61
C VAL A 59 -9.88 9.52 5.10
N LEU A 60 -8.82 10.18 4.67
CA LEU A 60 -8.24 10.01 3.34
C LEU A 60 -7.15 8.95 3.44
N ALA A 61 -7.41 7.78 2.85
CA ALA A 61 -6.48 6.67 2.80
C ALA A 61 -5.70 6.68 1.48
N ARG A 62 -4.37 6.54 1.55
CA ARG A 62 -3.54 6.21 0.39
C ARG A 62 -3.32 4.72 0.34
N VAL A 63 -3.72 4.09 -0.77
CA VAL A 63 -3.77 2.64 -0.93
C VAL A 63 -2.99 2.21 -2.16
N THR A 64 -2.18 1.16 -2.04
CA THR A 64 -1.47 0.51 -3.14
C THR A 64 -2.01 -0.90 -3.32
N GLY A 65 -2.45 -1.26 -4.53
CA GLY A 65 -3.03 -2.56 -4.87
C GLY A 65 -4.20 -2.45 -5.86
N PRO A 66 -5.11 -3.45 -5.90
CA PRO A 66 -6.38 -3.36 -6.62
C PRO A 66 -7.21 -2.16 -6.15
N GLN A 67 -8.09 -1.63 -7.00
CA GLN A 67 -8.96 -0.52 -6.62
C GLN A 67 -9.80 -0.89 -5.38
N PRO A 68 -9.68 -0.18 -4.25
CA PRO A 68 -10.35 -0.57 -3.00
C PRO A 68 -11.85 -0.26 -3.01
N SER A 69 -12.28 0.69 -3.83
CA SER A 69 -13.67 1.13 -3.97
C SER A 69 -13.87 1.86 -5.31
N PRO A 70 -15.06 1.79 -5.94
CA PRO A 70 -15.39 2.61 -7.10
C PRO A 70 -15.23 4.12 -6.89
N ALA A 71 -15.33 4.59 -5.64
CA ALA A 71 -15.14 6.00 -5.27
C ALA A 71 -13.66 6.38 -5.08
N ALA A 72 -12.73 5.43 -5.14
CA ALA A 72 -11.30 5.71 -5.01
C ALA A 72 -10.77 6.35 -6.30
N THR A 73 -9.95 7.40 -6.14
CA THR A 73 -9.37 8.16 -7.25
C THR A 73 -7.95 7.65 -7.54
N PRO A 74 -7.60 7.34 -8.79
CA PRO A 74 -6.25 6.95 -9.14
C PRO A 74 -5.28 8.12 -8.92
N VAL A 75 -4.07 7.82 -8.45
CA VAL A 75 -3.02 8.81 -8.23
C VAL A 75 -1.67 8.28 -8.70
N ASP A 76 -0.77 9.20 -9.06
CA ASP A 76 0.60 8.83 -9.38
C ASP A 76 1.31 8.31 -8.12
N PRO A 77 2.18 7.29 -8.26
CA PRO A 77 2.91 6.71 -7.15
C PRO A 77 3.99 7.66 -6.63
N THR A 78 4.21 7.61 -5.32
CA THR A 78 5.35 8.24 -4.64
C THR A 78 6.42 7.20 -4.29
N LEU A 79 7.58 7.68 -3.84
CA LEU A 79 8.65 6.82 -3.32
C LEU A 79 8.13 5.89 -2.20
N ASP A 80 7.28 6.42 -1.32
CA ASP A 80 6.74 5.68 -0.17
C ASP A 80 5.91 4.48 -0.64
N ASP A 81 5.11 4.63 -1.71
CA ASP A 81 4.31 3.53 -2.24
C ASP A 81 5.19 2.38 -2.75
N GLY A 82 6.27 2.71 -3.46
CA GLY A 82 7.24 1.72 -3.93
C GLY A 82 8.00 1.07 -2.77
N TYR A 83 8.36 1.84 -1.75
CA TYR A 83 9.02 1.33 -0.54
C TYR A 83 8.10 0.36 0.23
N PHE A 84 6.84 0.72 0.44
CA PHE A 84 5.87 -0.15 1.12
C PHE A 84 5.54 -1.39 0.29
N ALA A 85 5.47 -1.30 -1.04
CA ALA A 85 5.27 -2.46 -1.90
C ALA A 85 6.42 -3.46 -1.79
N LEU A 86 7.68 -3.01 -1.73
CA LEU A 86 8.83 -3.88 -1.51
C LEU A 86 8.79 -4.59 -0.15
N ARG A 87 8.34 -3.90 0.92
CA ARG A 87 8.21 -4.48 2.27
C ARG A 87 6.97 -5.35 2.44
N GLY A 88 5.90 -5.05 1.72
CA GLY A 88 4.72 -5.91 1.65
C GLY A 88 5.04 -7.20 0.89
N ALA A 89 5.75 -7.09 -0.24
CA ALA A 89 6.17 -8.23 -1.06
C ALA A 89 7.02 -9.26 -0.29
N THR A 90 7.82 -8.83 0.69
CA THR A 90 8.59 -9.75 1.54
C THR A 90 7.74 -10.54 2.53
N ALA A 91 6.62 -9.99 3.02
CA ALA A 91 5.66 -10.75 3.82
C ALA A 91 4.95 -11.84 2.99
N PHE A 92 4.59 -11.52 1.74
CA PHE A 92 3.94 -12.47 0.83
C PHE A 92 4.85 -13.61 0.33
N HIS A 93 6.18 -13.41 0.33
CA HIS A 93 7.13 -14.45 -0.10
C HIS A 93 7.56 -15.41 1.02
N GLU A 94 7.50 -15.01 2.30
CA GLU A 94 7.82 -15.89 3.44
C GLU A 94 6.72 -16.93 3.69
N GLU A 95 5.45 -16.62 3.39
CA GLU A 95 4.33 -17.57 3.57
C GLU A 95 4.27 -18.68 2.50
N GLN A 96 4.87 -18.47 1.32
CA GLN A 96 4.91 -19.50 0.28
C GLN A 96 5.99 -20.57 0.49
N HIS A 97 6.95 -20.35 1.40
CA HIS A 97 8.02 -21.30 1.69
C HIS A 97 7.78 -22.20 2.93
N PHE A 98 6.69 -21.98 3.69
CA PHE A 98 6.35 -22.80 4.86
C PHE A 98 5.25 -23.85 4.63
N SER A 99 4.70 -23.96 3.42
CA SER A 99 3.74 -25.01 3.07
C SER A 99 4.39 -26.11 2.21
N SER A 100 5.37 -26.82 2.80
CA SER A 100 5.84 -28.13 2.35
C SER A 100 6.68 -28.75 3.45
N ARG A 101 6.01 -29.37 4.43
CA ARG A 101 6.50 -30.51 5.21
C ARG A 101 5.35 -31.15 5.98
#